data_AF-A0A538R534-F1
#
_entry.id   AF-A0A538R534-F1
#
_cell.length_a   1.000
_cell.length_b   1.000
_cell.length_c   1.000
_cell.angle_alpha   90.00
_cell.angle_beta   90.00
_cell.angle_gamma   90.00
#
_symmetry.space_group_name_H-M   'P 1'
#
loop_
_entity.id
_entity.type
_entity.pdbx_description
1 polymer ?
#
loop_
_entity_poly.entity_id
_entity_poly.type
_entity_poly.pdbx_seq_one_letter_code
_entity_poly.pdbx_strand_id
1 'polypeptide(L)'
;MGCLRCGAATEIGALCRACAAEVEPCDGLIPDHIHSQVDSTDAEAWALDGFGGAHAIGAKTRIGRNYDCDVIVLAGSVSREHAELQYAETGWTVRDLGSRNGTFVNGTRVQGEMPLPGRALLKVGDVALWFLTEVMAEPPRRPAMATGGMTGGLMRYQLLLSEVELSIIVSDDQTAGGALLWRPAGIETWAERSLAPLEFQLLRALCMRAHEEAASPSAIRGCVPTKQLVGELPFQSKYANQENVRQVVLRLRGVLAEVGARGLLAVAPGRGYYLACDVKVSSIPSPVRHGSAENGATPE
;
A
#
# COMPACT_ATOMS: atom_id res chain seq x y z
N MET A 1 22.57 -0.18 2.40
CA MET A 1 22.58 1.26 2.05
C MET A 1 22.06 2.04 3.24
N GLY A 2 22.69 3.16 3.56
CA GLY A 2 22.22 4.08 4.61
C GLY A 2 21.17 5.07 4.09
N CYS A 3 20.60 5.84 5.02
CA CYS A 3 19.66 6.93 4.78
C CYS A 3 20.24 7.88 3.75
N LEU A 4 19.52 8.10 2.66
CA LEU A 4 20.00 8.95 1.58
C LEU A 4 20.19 10.41 2.00
N ARG A 5 19.51 10.84 3.07
CA ARG A 5 19.65 12.20 3.61
C ARG A 5 20.88 12.37 4.51
N CYS A 6 21.14 11.42 5.42
CA CYS A 6 22.12 11.58 6.53
C CYS A 6 23.12 10.43 6.71
N GLY A 7 23.00 9.34 5.95
CA GLY A 7 23.90 8.18 6.01
C GLY A 7 23.61 7.15 7.13
N ALA A 8 22.73 7.45 8.08
CA ALA A 8 22.35 6.53 9.17
C ALA A 8 21.66 5.24 8.68
N ALA A 9 21.44 4.25 9.54
CA ALA A 9 20.68 3.05 9.15
C ALA A 9 19.25 3.40 8.68
N THR A 10 18.79 2.79 7.58
CA THR A 10 17.45 3.03 7.04
C THR A 10 16.38 2.29 7.83
N GLU A 11 15.26 2.96 8.06
CA GLU A 11 14.09 2.40 8.78
C GLU A 11 12.77 2.66 8.04
N ILE A 12 12.74 3.62 7.12
CA ILE A 12 11.56 4.04 6.36
C ILE A 12 12.02 4.25 4.91
N GLY A 13 11.98 3.19 4.10
CA GLY A 13 12.45 3.20 2.71
C GLY A 13 13.89 3.73 2.57
N ALA A 14 14.03 4.83 1.84
CA ALA A 14 15.29 5.53 1.63
C ALA A 14 15.78 6.36 2.84
N LEU A 15 15.00 6.50 3.92
CA LEU A 15 15.26 7.37 5.05
C LEU A 15 15.43 6.60 6.38
N CYS A 16 16.17 7.21 7.32
CA CYS A 16 16.10 6.82 8.73
C CYS A 16 14.86 7.45 9.39
N ARG A 17 14.50 6.99 10.60
CA ARG A 17 13.32 7.48 11.32
C ARG A 17 13.33 8.99 11.55
N ALA A 18 14.49 9.56 11.90
CA ALA A 18 14.62 11.00 12.16
C ALA A 18 14.38 11.83 10.88
N CYS A 19 15.04 11.49 9.77
CA CYS A 19 14.88 12.23 8.52
C CYS A 19 13.47 12.10 7.94
N ALA A 20 12.81 10.95 8.12
CA ALA A 20 11.42 10.77 7.70
C ALA A 20 10.44 11.62 8.53
N ALA A 21 10.73 11.85 9.81
CA ALA A 21 9.90 12.71 10.67
C ALA A 21 9.98 14.19 10.27
N GLU A 22 11.09 14.64 9.68
CA GLU A 22 11.23 16.03 9.18
C GLU A 22 10.38 16.29 7.92
N VAL A 23 10.01 15.23 7.19
CA VAL A 23 9.12 15.27 6.01
C VAL A 23 7.86 14.46 6.25
N GLU A 24 7.34 14.50 7.49
CA GLU A 24 6.18 13.72 7.87
C GLU A 24 4.98 14.02 6.93
N PRO A 25 4.34 12.98 6.35
CA PRO A 25 3.25 13.19 5.41
C PRO A 25 2.08 13.92 6.07
N CYS A 26 1.48 14.88 5.36
CA CYS A 26 0.28 15.56 5.85
C CYS A 26 -0.92 14.60 5.90
N ASP A 27 -1.93 14.96 6.70
CA ASP A 27 -3.14 14.15 6.86
C ASP A 27 -3.79 13.79 5.51
N GLY A 28 -4.10 12.50 5.34
CA GLY A 28 -4.74 11.96 4.14
C GLY A 28 -3.81 11.73 2.94
N LEU A 29 -2.53 12.07 3.03
CA LEU A 29 -1.54 11.68 2.03
C LEU A 29 -1.15 10.21 2.23
N ILE A 30 -1.04 9.45 1.14
CA ILE A 30 -0.57 8.05 1.13
C ILE A 30 0.57 7.92 0.10
N PRO A 31 1.38 6.85 0.15
CA PRO A 31 2.50 6.68 -0.79
C PRO A 31 2.08 6.82 -2.26
N ASP A 32 0.94 6.22 -2.66
CA ASP A 32 0.44 6.26 -4.04
C ASP A 32 0.02 7.66 -4.52
N HIS A 33 -0.09 8.63 -3.61
CA HIS A 33 -0.44 10.02 -3.96
C HIS A 33 0.77 10.82 -4.42
N ILE A 34 1.99 10.31 -4.25
CA ILE A 34 3.19 10.94 -4.79
C ILE A 34 3.76 10.00 -5.85
N HIS A 35 3.86 10.50 -7.08
CA HIS A 35 4.42 9.72 -8.16
C HIS A 35 5.18 10.63 -9.11
N SER A 36 6.40 10.23 -9.47
CA SER A 36 7.13 10.84 -10.58
C SER A 36 6.85 10.08 -11.87
N GLN A 37 6.52 10.83 -12.91
CA GLN A 37 6.46 10.37 -14.30
C GLN A 37 7.84 10.44 -14.99
N VAL A 38 8.85 11.01 -14.34
CA VAL A 38 10.23 11.02 -14.84
C VAL A 38 10.83 9.62 -14.71
N ASP A 39 11.40 9.11 -15.80
CA ASP A 39 12.11 7.84 -15.77
C ASP A 39 13.35 7.95 -14.86
N SER A 40 13.67 6.90 -14.10
CA SER A 40 14.81 6.93 -13.19
C SER A 40 16.16 7.07 -13.90
N THR A 41 16.24 6.75 -15.19
CA THR A 41 17.42 6.95 -16.04
C THR A 41 17.65 8.40 -16.45
N ASP A 42 16.60 9.23 -16.42
CA ASP A 42 16.65 10.68 -16.70
C ASP A 42 16.69 11.51 -15.40
N ALA A 43 16.87 10.88 -14.24
CA ALA A 43 16.88 11.54 -12.95
C ALA A 43 18.19 12.32 -12.71
N GLU A 44 18.08 13.64 -12.60
CA GLU A 44 19.17 14.56 -12.22
C GLU A 44 19.17 14.87 -10.71
N ALA A 45 18.04 14.60 -10.05
CA ALA A 45 17.87 14.71 -8.61
C ALA A 45 16.74 13.79 -8.13
N TRP A 46 16.53 13.72 -6.83
CA TRP A 46 15.48 12.94 -6.19
C TRP A 46 14.73 13.76 -5.16
N ALA A 47 13.41 13.59 -5.12
CA ALA A 47 12.58 14.01 -4.02
C ALA A 47 12.21 12.79 -3.16
N LEU A 48 12.54 12.82 -1.86
CA LEU A 48 12.19 11.77 -0.92
C LEU A 48 11.00 12.19 -0.05
N ASP A 49 9.98 11.36 0.01
CA ASP A 49 8.81 11.59 0.86
C ASP A 49 8.97 10.98 2.27
N GLY A 50 8.05 11.31 3.18
CA GLY A 50 8.02 10.76 4.52
C GLY A 50 7.65 9.27 4.63
N PHE A 51 7.26 8.63 3.52
CA PHE A 51 7.10 7.18 3.44
C PHE A 51 8.41 6.47 3.04
N GLY A 52 9.45 7.24 2.70
CA GLY A 52 10.72 6.75 2.21
C GLY A 52 10.71 6.39 0.73
N GLY A 53 9.68 6.82 0.00
CA GLY A 53 9.62 6.77 -1.46
C GLY A 53 10.57 7.79 -2.07
N ALA A 54 11.20 7.41 -3.18
CA ALA A 54 12.09 8.28 -3.93
C ALA A 54 11.50 8.52 -5.31
N HIS A 55 11.37 9.80 -5.65
CA HIS A 55 10.72 10.28 -6.86
C HIS A 55 11.77 10.97 -7.73
N ALA A 56 11.98 10.45 -8.93
CA ALA A 56 12.93 11.01 -9.89
C ALA A 56 12.56 12.46 -10.25
N ILE A 57 13.57 13.32 -10.33
CA ILE A 57 13.45 14.72 -10.76
C ILE A 57 14.34 14.90 -11.98
N GLY A 58 13.75 15.25 -13.12
CA GLY A 58 14.50 15.57 -14.33
C GLY A 58 14.99 17.03 -14.33
N ALA A 59 15.86 17.39 -15.27
CA ALA A 59 16.45 18.73 -15.39
C ALA A 59 15.44 19.88 -15.38
N LYS A 60 14.20 19.63 -15.82
CA LYS A 60 13.07 20.53 -15.61
C LYS A 60 11.87 19.71 -15.18
N THR A 61 11.32 20.01 -14.01
CA THR A 61 10.27 19.21 -13.38
C THR A 61 9.18 20.11 -12.81
N ARG A 62 7.94 19.94 -13.24
CA ARG A 62 6.76 20.54 -12.62
C ARG A 62 6.22 19.63 -11.53
N ILE A 63 5.93 20.25 -10.39
CA ILE A 63 5.28 19.60 -9.25
C ILE A 63 3.86 20.16 -9.13
N GLY A 64 2.88 19.29 -9.03
CA GLY A 64 1.49 19.71 -8.92
C GLY A 64 0.53 18.56 -8.69
N ARG A 65 -0.75 18.88 -8.49
CA ARG A 65 -1.81 17.88 -8.31
C ARG A 65 -2.40 17.39 -9.64
N ASN A 66 -2.15 18.09 -10.75
CA ASN A 66 -2.56 17.62 -12.06
C ASN A 66 -1.73 16.40 -12.50
N TYR A 67 -2.36 15.50 -13.24
CA TYR A 67 -1.69 14.33 -13.81
C TYR A 67 -0.75 14.64 -14.98
N ASP A 68 -0.78 15.89 -15.48
CA ASP A 68 0.13 16.39 -16.52
C ASP A 68 1.44 16.97 -15.94
N CYS A 69 1.62 16.91 -14.61
CA CYS A 69 2.87 17.32 -13.94
C CYS A 69 3.85 16.16 -13.88
N ASP A 70 5.15 16.47 -14.01
CA ASP A 70 6.22 15.49 -13.96
C ASP A 70 6.29 14.79 -12.58
N VAL A 71 6.02 15.52 -11.50
CA VAL A 71 5.81 14.95 -10.16
C VAL A 71 4.41 15.29 -9.68
N ILE A 72 3.58 14.25 -9.57
CA ILE A 72 2.20 14.34 -9.15
C ILE A 72 2.14 14.22 -7.64
N VAL A 73 1.49 15.18 -6.98
CA VAL A 73 1.24 15.18 -5.53
C VAL A 73 -0.25 15.39 -5.28
N LEU A 74 -0.97 14.30 -5.03
CA LEU A 74 -2.43 14.28 -4.81
C LEU A 74 -2.81 14.68 -3.38
N ALA A 75 -2.47 15.92 -2.99
CA ALA A 75 -2.84 16.52 -1.71
C ALA A 75 -3.76 17.72 -1.90
N GLY A 76 -4.76 17.89 -1.03
CA GLY A 76 -5.71 19.01 -1.09
C GLY A 76 -5.05 20.39 -0.98
N SER A 77 -3.90 20.47 -0.31
CA SER A 77 -3.10 21.70 -0.18
C SER A 77 -2.21 21.99 -1.39
N VAL A 78 -2.12 21.07 -2.35
CA VAL A 78 -1.30 21.22 -3.56
C VAL A 78 -2.16 21.73 -4.73
N SER A 79 -1.72 22.83 -5.33
CA SER A 79 -2.31 23.42 -6.53
C SER A 79 -2.11 22.53 -7.76
N ARG A 80 -2.94 22.72 -8.79
CA ARG A 80 -2.93 21.92 -10.03
C ARG A 80 -1.54 21.91 -10.69
N GLU A 81 -1.00 23.10 -10.92
CA GLU A 81 0.42 23.35 -11.16
C GLU A 81 0.90 24.17 -9.97
N HIS A 82 1.89 23.68 -9.22
CA HIS A 82 2.24 24.27 -7.92
C HIS A 82 3.60 24.97 -7.97
N ALA A 83 4.61 24.22 -8.38
CA ALA A 83 5.98 24.69 -8.44
C ALA A 83 6.67 24.09 -9.66
N GLU A 84 7.75 24.73 -10.10
CA GLU A 84 8.64 24.17 -11.10
C GLU A 84 10.07 24.20 -10.55
N LEU A 85 10.75 23.06 -10.69
CA LEU A 85 12.18 22.91 -10.44
C LEU A 85 12.90 22.96 -11.78
N GLN A 86 14.03 23.64 -11.81
CA GLN A 86 14.86 23.71 -13.01
C GLN A 86 16.34 23.61 -12.64
N TYR A 87 17.08 22.82 -13.41
CA TYR A 87 18.54 22.79 -13.37
C TYR A 87 19.07 23.80 -14.39
N ALA A 88 19.79 24.81 -13.90
CA ALA A 88 20.41 25.86 -14.70
C ALA A 88 21.94 25.84 -14.53
N GLU A 89 22.65 26.67 -15.29
CA GLU A 89 24.13 26.74 -15.25
C GLU A 89 24.69 27.03 -13.84
N THR A 90 23.92 27.75 -13.01
CA THR A 90 24.30 28.09 -11.63
C THR A 90 23.82 27.07 -10.59
N GLY A 91 23.19 25.98 -11.01
CA GLY A 91 22.62 24.94 -10.15
C GLY A 91 21.08 24.88 -10.20
N TRP A 92 20.50 24.19 -9.23
CA TRP A 92 19.05 24.03 -9.13
C TRP A 92 18.35 25.30 -8.63
N THR A 93 17.23 25.61 -9.26
CA THR A 93 16.30 26.66 -8.84
C THR A 93 14.89 26.11 -8.70
N VAL A 94 14.08 26.81 -7.90
CA VAL A 94 12.65 26.56 -7.74
C VAL A 94 11.89 27.87 -7.91
N ARG A 95 10.72 27.76 -8.55
CA ARG A 95 9.75 28.85 -8.64
C ARG A 95 8.36 28.36 -8.27
N ASP A 96 7.62 29.18 -7.54
CA ASP A 96 6.20 28.96 -7.26
C ASP A 96 5.36 29.47 -8.44
N LEU A 97 4.38 28.68 -8.89
CA LEU A 97 3.55 28.99 -10.07
C LEU A 97 2.23 29.68 -9.71
N GLY A 98 2.23 30.49 -8.63
CA GLY A 98 1.02 31.17 -8.14
C GLY A 98 0.14 30.23 -7.31
N SER A 99 0.78 29.34 -6.55
CA SER A 99 0.08 28.35 -5.75
C SER A 99 -0.69 28.98 -4.59
N ARG A 100 -1.82 28.37 -4.20
CA ARG A 100 -2.67 28.89 -3.11
C ARG A 100 -1.96 28.91 -1.75
N ASN A 101 -1.20 27.86 -1.45
CA ASN A 101 -0.60 27.65 -0.12
C ASN A 101 0.90 27.97 -0.09
N GLY A 102 1.52 28.22 -1.26
CA GLY A 102 2.92 28.57 -1.40
C GLY A 102 3.87 27.37 -1.42
N THR A 103 5.05 27.64 -1.97
CA THR A 103 6.24 26.78 -1.96
C THR A 103 7.27 27.34 -0.98
N PHE A 104 7.96 26.46 -0.23
CA PHE A 104 8.99 26.84 0.72
C PHE A 104 10.25 25.98 0.57
N VAL A 105 11.41 26.60 0.74
CA VAL A 105 12.72 25.94 0.80
C VAL A 105 13.34 26.19 2.16
N ASN A 106 13.62 25.12 2.91
CA ASN A 106 14.17 25.19 4.27
C ASN A 106 13.38 26.18 5.17
N GLY A 107 12.05 26.16 5.06
CA GLY A 107 11.15 27.05 5.80
C GLY A 107 11.01 28.48 5.25
N THR A 108 11.81 28.88 4.26
CA THR A 108 11.70 30.19 3.62
C THR A 108 10.75 30.13 2.43
N ARG A 109 9.75 31.01 2.37
CA ARG A 109 8.79 31.05 1.27
C ARG A 109 9.47 31.50 -0.02
N VAL A 110 9.26 30.77 -1.10
CA VAL A 110 9.81 31.09 -2.43
C VAL A 110 9.13 32.36 -2.96
N GLN A 111 9.95 33.29 -3.48
CA GLN A 111 9.50 34.50 -4.16
C GLN A 111 10.25 34.62 -5.49
N GLY A 112 9.51 34.68 -6.60
CA GLY A 112 10.12 34.60 -7.93
C GLY A 112 10.86 33.28 -8.11
N GLU A 113 12.04 33.34 -8.71
CA GLU A 113 12.96 32.22 -8.84
C GLU A 113 13.99 32.25 -7.69
N MET A 114 14.15 31.14 -6.98
CA MET A 114 15.02 31.02 -5.81
C MET A 114 15.96 29.81 -5.95
N PRO A 115 17.21 29.90 -5.48
CA PRO A 115 18.11 28.75 -5.44
C PRO A 115 17.53 27.59 -4.59
N LEU A 116 17.64 26.37 -5.10
CA LEU A 116 17.27 25.14 -4.41
C LEU A 116 18.54 24.33 -4.09
N PRO A 117 19.03 24.35 -2.83
CA PRO A 117 20.23 23.61 -2.46
C PRO A 117 20.06 22.10 -2.68
N GLY A 118 21.11 21.42 -3.13
CA GLY A 118 21.06 19.97 -3.44
C GLY A 118 20.82 19.02 -2.25
N ARG A 119 20.59 19.58 -1.05
CA ARG A 119 20.13 18.92 0.16
C ARG A 119 19.17 19.86 0.89
N ALA A 120 17.93 19.92 0.47
CA ALA A 120 16.97 20.91 0.97
C ALA A 120 15.64 20.28 1.36
N LEU A 121 14.99 20.86 2.37
CA LEU A 121 13.60 20.59 2.69
C LEU A 121 12.72 21.42 1.76
N LEU A 122 12.10 20.78 0.78
CA LEU A 122 11.17 21.40 -0.15
C LEU A 122 9.74 21.14 0.33
N LYS A 123 8.96 22.20 0.57
CA LYS A 123 7.55 22.09 0.95
C LYS A 123 6.66 22.71 -0.13
N VAL A 124 5.71 21.93 -0.65
CA VAL A 124 4.68 22.37 -1.59
C VAL A 124 3.30 22.23 -0.93
N GLY A 125 2.65 23.36 -0.62
CA GLY A 125 1.48 23.34 0.25
C GLY A 125 1.83 22.77 1.62
N ASP A 126 1.15 21.70 2.04
CA ASP A 126 1.45 21.01 3.31
C ASP A 126 2.38 19.80 3.15
N VAL A 127 2.77 19.45 1.93
CA VAL A 127 3.61 18.29 1.65
C VAL A 127 5.07 18.68 1.69
N ALA A 128 5.84 18.06 2.58
CA ALA A 128 7.28 18.25 2.70
C ALA A 128 8.04 17.07 2.06
N LEU A 129 9.12 17.38 1.35
CA LEU A 129 9.97 16.43 0.61
C LEU A 129 11.44 16.79 0.83
N TRP A 130 12.31 15.80 0.93
CA TRP A 130 13.76 16.01 0.87
C TRP A 130 14.21 16.04 -0.58
N PHE A 131 14.74 17.18 -1.03
CA PHE A 131 15.37 17.32 -2.33
C PHE A 131 16.86 16.97 -2.23
N LEU A 132 17.33 16.03 -3.04
CA LEU A 132 18.70 15.50 -3.04
C LEU A 132 19.27 15.40 -4.47
N THR A 133 20.49 15.93 -4.69
CA THR A 133 21.19 15.85 -6.00
C THR A 133 22.31 14.81 -6.05
N GLU A 134 22.74 14.31 -4.89
CA GLU A 134 23.90 13.40 -4.78
C GLU A 134 23.54 11.91 -4.90
N VAL A 135 22.26 11.60 -5.12
CA VAL A 135 21.76 10.23 -5.24
C VAL A 135 21.60 9.91 -6.72
N MET A 136 22.48 9.08 -7.28
CA MET A 136 22.46 8.73 -8.71
C MET A 136 21.94 7.31 -9.01
N ALA A 137 21.57 6.54 -7.98
CA ALA A 137 21.02 5.19 -8.13
C ALA A 137 19.62 5.10 -7.52
N GLU A 138 18.67 4.47 -8.23
CA GLU A 138 17.32 4.21 -7.72
C GLU A 138 17.42 3.49 -6.36
N PRO A 139 16.92 4.08 -5.26
CA PRO A 139 17.03 3.42 -3.97
C PRO A 139 16.20 2.13 -3.98
N PRO A 140 16.68 1.08 -3.31
CA PRO A 140 15.95 -0.19 -3.27
C PRO A 140 14.55 0.03 -2.70
N ARG A 141 13.52 -0.16 -3.53
CA ARG A 141 12.17 -0.49 -3.04
C ARG A 141 12.35 -1.70 -2.14
N ARG A 142 12.03 -1.60 -0.86
CA ARG A 142 12.27 -2.69 0.11
C ARG A 142 11.88 -4.05 -0.48
N PRO A 143 12.74 -5.08 -0.41
CA PRO A 143 12.25 -6.44 -0.37
C PRO A 143 11.47 -6.61 0.94
N ALA A 144 10.29 -7.22 0.86
CA ALA A 144 9.62 -7.78 2.02
C ALA A 144 10.59 -8.75 2.74
N MET A 145 10.85 -8.53 4.01
CA MET A 145 11.63 -9.43 4.88
C MET A 145 11.04 -9.37 6.29
N ALA A 146 10.89 -10.45 7.06
CA ALA A 146 11.06 -11.88 6.83
C ALA A 146 10.45 -12.67 8.03
N THR A 147 9.94 -13.87 7.74
CA THR A 147 9.94 -15.13 8.54
C THR A 147 9.63 -15.13 10.04
N GLY A 148 8.56 -15.84 10.41
CA GLY A 148 8.37 -16.45 11.72
C GLY A 148 7.40 -17.64 11.66
N GLY A 149 7.91 -18.87 11.89
CA GLY A 149 7.14 -20.02 12.39
C GLY A 149 6.11 -20.68 11.46
N MET A 150 6.54 -21.66 10.67
CA MET A 150 5.64 -22.63 10.01
C MET A 150 5.09 -23.64 11.03
N THR A 151 3.80 -23.53 11.38
CA THR A 151 2.95 -24.65 11.83
C THR A 151 1.47 -24.27 11.68
N GLY A 152 0.86 -24.53 10.51
CA GLY A 152 -0.60 -24.46 10.41
C GLY A 152 -1.14 -24.95 9.07
N GLY A 153 -2.32 -25.60 9.15
CA GLY A 153 -3.01 -26.20 8.01
C GLY A 153 -3.71 -25.14 7.15
N LEU A 154 -3.82 -25.41 5.86
CA LEU A 154 -4.57 -24.57 4.93
C LEU A 154 -6.07 -24.62 5.28
N MET A 155 -6.68 -23.46 5.44
CA MET A 155 -8.11 -23.35 5.70
C MET A 155 -8.84 -22.85 4.44
N ARG A 156 -9.91 -23.54 4.05
CA ARG A 156 -10.79 -23.08 2.98
C ARG A 156 -12.03 -22.45 3.60
N TYR A 157 -12.30 -21.21 3.20
CA TYR A 157 -13.55 -20.52 3.48
C TYR A 157 -14.39 -20.51 2.21
N GLN A 158 -15.59 -21.07 2.28
CA GLN A 158 -16.60 -21.00 1.23
C GLN A 158 -17.69 -20.01 1.64
N LEU A 159 -18.00 -19.08 0.74
CA LEU A 159 -18.99 -18.03 0.93
C LEU A 159 -20.14 -18.30 -0.02
N LEU A 160 -21.33 -18.52 0.52
CA LEU A 160 -22.50 -18.88 -0.27
C LEU A 160 -23.46 -17.69 -0.35
N LEU A 161 -23.56 -17.08 -1.54
CA LEU A 161 -24.65 -16.18 -1.90
C LEU A 161 -25.61 -16.90 -2.85
N SER A 162 -26.86 -16.43 -2.92
CA SER A 162 -27.94 -17.08 -3.69
C SER A 162 -27.57 -17.47 -5.13
N GLU A 163 -26.75 -16.66 -5.81
CA GLU A 163 -26.40 -16.83 -7.23
C GLU A 163 -24.91 -17.12 -7.49
N VAL A 164 -24.06 -17.05 -6.46
CA VAL A 164 -22.60 -17.17 -6.62
C VAL A 164 -21.96 -17.84 -5.40
N GLU A 165 -21.07 -18.78 -5.68
CA GLU A 165 -20.20 -19.39 -4.68
C GLU A 165 -18.79 -18.81 -4.80
N LEU A 166 -18.21 -18.42 -3.68
CA LEU A 166 -16.84 -17.95 -3.60
C LEU A 166 -16.04 -18.86 -2.67
N SER A 167 -14.74 -18.94 -2.91
CA SER A 167 -13.81 -19.65 -2.04
C SER A 167 -12.48 -18.91 -1.97
N ILE A 168 -11.95 -18.79 -0.77
CA ILE A 168 -10.54 -18.42 -0.55
C ILE A 168 -9.83 -19.55 0.20
N ILE A 169 -8.55 -19.74 -0.11
CA ILE A 169 -7.68 -20.66 0.60
C ILE A 169 -6.68 -19.82 1.38
N VAL A 170 -6.74 -19.95 2.70
CA VAL A 170 -5.98 -19.15 3.63
C VAL A 170 -4.86 -20.00 4.22
N SER A 171 -3.65 -19.45 4.20
CA SER A 171 -2.51 -19.91 4.98
C SER A 171 -2.28 -18.98 6.17
N ASP A 172 -1.30 -19.29 7.01
CA ASP A 172 -0.92 -18.44 8.15
C ASP A 172 -0.17 -17.16 7.75
N ASP A 173 0.19 -17.00 6.48
CA ASP A 173 0.86 -15.78 6.01
C ASP A 173 -0.12 -14.61 5.95
N GLN A 174 0.02 -13.70 6.93
CA GLN A 174 -0.82 -12.50 7.04
C GLN A 174 -0.39 -11.36 6.11
N THR A 175 0.67 -11.54 5.33
CA THR A 175 1.25 -10.49 4.47
C THR A 175 1.06 -10.76 2.99
N ALA A 176 0.74 -11.99 2.62
CA ALA A 176 0.51 -12.39 1.23
C ALA A 176 -0.88 -11.97 0.72
N GLY A 177 -0.94 -11.70 -0.59
CA GLY A 177 -2.20 -11.72 -1.36
C GLY A 177 -2.64 -13.15 -1.63
N GLY A 178 -3.68 -13.30 -2.44
CA GLY A 178 -4.17 -14.63 -2.75
C GLY A 178 -5.24 -14.64 -3.84
N ALA A 179 -5.77 -15.82 -4.09
CA ALA A 179 -6.79 -16.04 -5.11
C ALA A 179 -8.19 -16.04 -4.49
N LEU A 180 -9.10 -15.28 -5.11
CA LEU A 180 -10.53 -15.45 -4.96
C LEU A 180 -11.00 -16.41 -6.05
N LEU A 181 -11.36 -17.62 -5.64
CA LEU A 181 -12.04 -18.57 -6.51
C LEU A 181 -13.52 -18.25 -6.50
N TRP A 182 -14.16 -18.25 -7.66
CA TRP A 182 -15.58 -17.98 -7.77
C TRP A 182 -16.23 -18.83 -8.87
N ARG A 183 -17.52 -19.11 -8.71
CA ARG A 183 -18.36 -19.73 -9.73
C ARG A 183 -19.82 -19.34 -9.54
N PRO A 184 -20.60 -19.19 -10.62
CA PRO A 184 -22.06 -19.09 -10.50
C PRO A 184 -22.64 -20.35 -9.86
N ALA A 185 -23.75 -20.20 -9.12
CA ALA A 185 -24.43 -21.35 -8.53
C ALA A 185 -24.82 -22.38 -9.61
N GLY A 186 -24.54 -23.67 -9.36
CA GLY A 186 -24.82 -24.76 -10.30
C GLY A 186 -23.78 -24.97 -11.41
N ILE A 187 -22.73 -24.14 -11.48
CA ILE A 187 -21.58 -24.37 -12.36
C ILE A 187 -20.50 -25.12 -11.60
N GLU A 188 -19.91 -26.16 -12.20
CA GLU A 188 -18.88 -26.96 -11.51
C GLU A 188 -17.49 -26.29 -11.54
N THR A 189 -17.18 -25.57 -12.62
CA THR A 189 -15.87 -24.97 -12.86
C THR A 189 -15.65 -23.69 -12.05
N TRP A 190 -14.48 -23.58 -11.44
CA TRP A 190 -14.06 -22.40 -10.69
C TRP A 190 -13.23 -21.47 -11.57
N ALA A 191 -13.54 -20.19 -11.57
CA ALA A 191 -12.72 -19.13 -12.12
C ALA A 191 -11.89 -18.47 -11.00
N GLU A 192 -10.72 -17.95 -11.35
CA GLU A 192 -9.79 -17.33 -10.41
C GLU A 192 -9.69 -15.82 -10.63
N ARG A 193 -9.68 -15.06 -9.54
CA ARG A 193 -9.36 -13.64 -9.53
C ARG A 193 -8.28 -13.36 -8.48
N SER A 194 -7.16 -12.79 -8.91
CA SER A 194 -6.10 -12.38 -7.99
C SER A 194 -6.56 -11.21 -7.12
N LEU A 195 -6.30 -11.31 -5.81
CA LEU A 195 -6.49 -10.27 -4.83
C LEU A 195 -5.13 -9.80 -4.31
N ALA A 196 -4.95 -8.48 -4.27
CA ALA A 196 -3.81 -7.87 -3.61
C ALA A 196 -3.86 -8.13 -2.08
N PRO A 197 -2.73 -8.00 -1.36
CA PRO A 197 -2.61 -8.38 0.04
C PRO A 197 -3.67 -7.78 0.96
N LEU A 198 -3.99 -6.50 0.82
CA LEU A 198 -4.94 -5.84 1.71
C LEU A 198 -6.38 -6.35 1.52
N GLU A 199 -6.81 -6.53 0.27
CA GLU A 199 -8.13 -7.05 -0.08
C GLU A 199 -8.29 -8.50 0.37
N PHE A 200 -7.25 -9.31 0.15
CA PHE A 200 -7.23 -10.70 0.55
C PHE A 200 -7.29 -10.85 2.08
N GLN A 201 -6.46 -10.09 2.81
CA GLN A 201 -6.42 -10.16 4.27
C GLN A 201 -7.67 -9.55 4.92
N LEU A 202 -8.30 -8.56 4.29
CA LEU A 202 -9.63 -8.08 4.71
C LEU A 202 -10.66 -9.18 4.58
N LEU A 203 -10.74 -9.83 3.42
CA LEU A 203 -11.69 -10.92 3.22
C LEU A 203 -11.43 -12.07 4.21
N ARG A 204 -10.16 -12.43 4.44
CA ARG A 204 -9.75 -13.42 5.46
C ARG A 204 -10.23 -13.06 6.86
N ALA A 205 -10.00 -11.82 7.33
CA ALA A 205 -10.39 -11.38 8.67
C ALA A 205 -11.92 -11.47 8.87
N LEU A 206 -12.69 -11.11 7.84
CA LEU A 206 -14.14 -11.21 7.87
C LEU A 206 -14.64 -12.66 7.86
N CYS A 207 -14.01 -13.54 7.08
CA CYS A 207 -14.29 -14.97 7.06
C CYS A 207 -14.02 -15.64 8.41
N MET A 208 -12.87 -15.33 9.03
CA MET A 208 -12.52 -15.81 10.36
C MET A 208 -13.57 -15.39 11.39
N ARG A 209 -13.97 -14.12 11.36
CA ARG A 209 -14.97 -13.59 12.29
C ARG A 209 -16.34 -14.26 12.14
N ALA A 210 -16.80 -14.46 10.90
CA ALA A 210 -18.06 -15.14 10.63
C ALA A 210 -18.04 -16.60 11.13
N HIS A 211 -16.88 -17.29 11.02
CA HIS A 211 -16.72 -18.63 11.55
C HIS A 211 -16.73 -18.68 13.09
N GLU A 212 -16.02 -17.76 13.76
CA GLU A 212 -16.04 -17.63 15.23
C GLU A 212 -17.46 -17.41 15.77
N GLU A 213 -18.26 -16.58 15.10
CA GLU A 213 -19.65 -16.30 15.47
C GLU A 213 -20.54 -17.55 15.33
N ALA A 214 -20.41 -18.29 14.23
CA ALA A 214 -21.16 -19.53 14.02
C ALA A 214 -20.86 -20.59 15.10
N ALA A 215 -19.64 -20.59 15.65
CA ALA A 215 -19.23 -21.49 16.73
C ALA A 215 -19.69 -21.02 18.14
N SER A 216 -20.03 -19.74 18.33
CA SER A 216 -20.43 -19.17 19.63
C SER A 216 -21.42 -17.99 19.48
N PRO A 217 -22.72 -18.25 19.26
CA PRO A 217 -23.71 -17.26 18.78
C PRO A 217 -24.11 -16.09 19.73
N SER A 218 -23.43 -15.89 20.86
CA SER A 218 -23.83 -14.88 21.87
C SER A 218 -22.71 -13.93 22.33
N ALA A 219 -21.45 -14.17 21.95
CA ALA A 219 -20.31 -13.42 22.49
C ALA A 219 -19.83 -12.26 21.58
N ILE A 220 -20.25 -12.24 20.32
CA ILE A 220 -19.66 -11.42 19.27
C ILE A 220 -20.79 -10.89 18.40
N ARG A 221 -21.03 -9.58 18.41
CA ARG A 221 -21.94 -8.99 17.42
C ARG A 221 -21.23 -8.99 16.06
N GLY A 222 -21.67 -9.83 15.12
CA GLY A 222 -21.12 -10.22 13.81
C GLY A 222 -20.52 -9.21 12.83
N CYS A 223 -19.64 -8.31 13.28
CA CYS A 223 -18.79 -7.51 12.41
C CYS A 223 -17.38 -7.40 12.99
N VAL A 224 -16.38 -7.27 12.13
CA VAL A 224 -15.02 -6.90 12.53
C VAL A 224 -14.97 -5.38 12.68
N PRO A 225 -14.64 -4.85 13.88
CA PRO A 225 -14.51 -3.43 14.08
C PRO A 225 -13.51 -2.79 13.14
N THR A 226 -13.82 -1.61 12.61
CA THR A 226 -12.88 -0.91 11.72
C THR A 226 -11.55 -0.60 12.41
N LYS A 227 -11.56 -0.34 13.72
CA LYS A 227 -10.34 -0.17 14.53
C LYS A 227 -9.50 -1.44 14.68
N GLN A 228 -10.13 -2.61 14.64
CA GLN A 228 -9.42 -3.90 14.69
C GLN A 228 -8.76 -4.19 13.34
N LEU A 229 -9.49 -3.97 12.24
CA LEU A 229 -8.95 -4.12 10.88
C LEU A 229 -7.74 -3.22 10.60
N VAL A 230 -7.66 -2.07 11.26
CA VAL A 230 -6.47 -1.19 11.18
C VAL A 230 -5.20 -1.90 11.63
N GLY A 231 -5.26 -2.73 12.67
CA GLY A 231 -4.09 -3.43 13.22
C GLY A 231 -3.85 -4.81 12.61
N GLU A 232 -4.88 -5.42 12.02
CA GLU A 232 -4.80 -6.79 11.47
C GLU A 232 -4.41 -6.83 9.99
N LEU A 233 -4.78 -5.79 9.22
CA LEU A 233 -4.43 -5.76 7.80
C LEU A 233 -2.96 -5.40 7.63
N PRO A 234 -2.26 -5.99 6.65
CA PRO A 234 -0.85 -5.73 6.39
C PRO A 234 -0.65 -4.38 5.68
N PHE A 235 -1.14 -3.31 6.30
CA PHE A 235 -0.87 -1.96 5.85
C PHE A 235 0.63 -1.71 5.93
N GLN A 236 1.18 -1.16 4.85
CA GLN A 236 2.58 -0.75 4.82
C GLN A 236 2.86 0.41 5.79
N SER A 237 1.81 1.15 6.18
CA SER A 237 1.87 2.24 7.15
C SER A 237 1.57 1.78 8.57
N LYS A 238 2.44 2.14 9.51
CA LYS A 238 2.21 2.00 10.97
C LYS A 238 1.10 2.90 11.52
N TYR A 239 0.60 3.85 10.71
CA TYR A 239 -0.45 4.80 11.05
C TYR A 239 -1.77 4.51 10.33
N ALA A 240 -1.96 3.27 9.86
CA ALA A 240 -3.22 2.86 9.27
C ALA A 240 -4.39 3.31 10.16
N ASN A 241 -5.46 3.78 9.52
CA ASN A 241 -6.63 4.28 10.21
C ASN A 241 -7.89 3.76 9.51
N GLN A 242 -9.05 4.15 10.05
CA GLN A 242 -10.33 3.65 9.57
C GLN A 242 -10.62 4.02 8.11
N GLU A 243 -10.03 5.09 7.59
CA GLU A 243 -10.15 5.49 6.19
C GLU A 243 -9.35 4.55 5.28
N ASN A 244 -8.16 4.13 5.68
CA ASN A 244 -7.42 3.12 4.91
C ASN A 244 -8.23 1.82 4.78
N VAL A 245 -8.87 1.39 5.87
CA VAL A 245 -9.79 0.24 5.82
C VAL A 245 -10.96 0.49 4.89
N ARG A 246 -11.56 1.69 4.87
CA ARG A 246 -12.62 2.05 3.91
C ARG A 246 -12.15 1.94 2.46
N GLN A 247 -10.95 2.39 2.13
CA GLN A 247 -10.42 2.30 0.77
C GLN A 247 -10.17 0.84 0.35
N VAL A 248 -9.65 0.00 1.25
CA VAL A 248 -9.54 -1.45 1.00
C VAL A 248 -10.91 -2.08 0.78
N VAL A 249 -11.91 -1.71 1.58
CA VAL A 249 -13.31 -2.16 1.42
C VAL A 249 -13.88 -1.73 0.06
N LEU A 250 -13.60 -0.50 -0.40
CA LEU A 250 -14.06 -0.01 -1.71
C LEU A 250 -13.43 -0.80 -2.85
N ARG A 251 -12.12 -1.09 -2.80
CA ARG A 251 -11.45 -1.91 -3.82
C ARG A 251 -11.94 -3.35 -3.81
N LEU A 252 -12.08 -3.95 -2.63
CA LEU A 252 -12.64 -5.30 -2.51
C LEU A 252 -14.09 -5.34 -3.04
N ARG A 253 -14.92 -4.32 -2.78
CA ARG A 253 -16.26 -4.22 -3.38
C ARG A 253 -16.23 -4.14 -4.91
N GLY A 254 -15.25 -3.44 -5.47
CA GLY A 254 -15.02 -3.42 -6.92
C GLY A 254 -14.77 -4.83 -7.46
N VAL A 255 -13.84 -5.57 -6.86
CA VAL A 255 -13.55 -6.96 -7.26
C VAL A 255 -14.76 -7.87 -7.08
N LEU A 256 -15.46 -7.76 -5.95
CA LEU A 256 -16.68 -8.55 -5.68
C LEU A 256 -17.79 -8.22 -6.68
N ALA A 257 -17.87 -6.98 -7.17
CA ALA A 257 -18.82 -6.59 -8.20
C ALA A 257 -18.53 -7.24 -9.55
N GLU A 258 -17.26 -7.40 -9.93
CA GLU A 258 -16.82 -8.07 -11.16
C GLU A 258 -17.25 -9.55 -11.18
N VAL A 259 -17.26 -10.21 -10.02
CA VAL A 259 -17.60 -11.64 -9.87
C VAL A 259 -19.07 -11.88 -9.46
N GLY A 260 -19.93 -10.85 -9.51
CA GLY A 260 -21.36 -10.98 -9.19
C GLY A 260 -21.72 -11.03 -7.70
N ALA A 261 -20.79 -10.73 -6.81
CA ALA A 261 -20.93 -10.84 -5.35
C ALA A 261 -21.08 -9.49 -4.62
N ARG A 262 -21.71 -8.47 -5.24
CA ARG A 262 -21.84 -7.11 -4.66
C ARG A 262 -22.41 -7.07 -3.23
N GLY A 263 -23.34 -7.98 -2.93
CA GLY A 263 -24.02 -8.05 -1.62
C GLY A 263 -23.21 -8.70 -0.50
N LEU A 264 -22.05 -9.29 -0.80
CA LEU A 264 -21.27 -10.05 0.17
C LEU A 264 -20.78 -9.18 1.33
N LEU A 265 -20.24 -7.99 1.04
CA LEU A 265 -19.55 -7.14 2.01
C LEU A 265 -20.44 -6.00 2.53
N ALA A 266 -20.98 -6.19 3.74
CA ALA A 266 -21.88 -5.26 4.40
C ALA A 266 -21.17 -4.43 5.50
N VAL A 267 -21.82 -3.33 5.89
CA VAL A 267 -21.34 -2.40 6.92
C VAL A 267 -22.36 -2.31 8.04
N ALA A 268 -21.89 -2.43 9.28
CA ALA A 268 -22.66 -2.12 10.48
C ALA A 268 -22.30 -0.69 10.90
N PRO A 269 -23.19 0.30 10.75
CA PRO A 269 -22.89 1.72 11.02
C PRO A 269 -22.29 1.93 12.41
N GLY A 270 -21.16 2.65 12.47
CA GLY A 270 -20.44 2.92 13.71
C GLY A 270 -19.75 1.71 14.36
N ARG A 271 -19.84 0.52 13.75
CA ARG A 271 -19.31 -0.73 14.34
C ARG A 271 -18.20 -1.33 13.49
N GLY A 272 -18.43 -1.63 12.22
CA GLY A 272 -17.44 -2.32 11.39
C GLY A 272 -18.02 -2.97 10.14
N TYR A 273 -17.32 -3.97 9.59
CA TYR A 273 -17.69 -4.68 8.37
C TYR A 273 -17.98 -6.15 8.64
N TYR A 274 -18.82 -6.76 7.81
CA TYR A 274 -19.19 -8.17 7.94
C TYR A 274 -19.56 -8.78 6.60
N LEU A 275 -19.57 -10.12 6.56
CA LEU A 275 -20.05 -10.88 5.42
C LEU A 275 -21.54 -11.15 5.61
N ALA A 276 -22.36 -10.69 4.66
CA ALA A 276 -23.80 -10.91 4.66
C ALA A 276 -24.14 -12.24 3.94
N CYS A 277 -23.47 -13.32 4.32
CA CYS A 277 -23.66 -14.66 3.76
C CYS A 277 -23.28 -15.74 4.76
N ASP A 278 -23.69 -16.97 4.47
CA ASP A 278 -23.21 -18.14 5.21
C ASP A 278 -21.76 -18.45 4.83
N VAL A 279 -20.94 -18.70 5.85
CA VAL A 279 -19.52 -19.06 5.69
C VAL A 279 -19.31 -20.49 6.15
N LYS A 280 -18.89 -21.37 5.23
CA LYS A 280 -18.49 -22.74 5.53
C LYS A 280 -16.98 -22.84 5.59
N VAL A 281 -16.47 -23.58 6.57
CA VAL A 281 -15.03 -23.78 6.77
C VAL A 281 -14.69 -25.25 6.66
N SER A 282 -13.63 -25.57 5.93
CA SER A 282 -13.07 -26.92 5.84
C SER A 282 -11.55 -26.85 5.88
N SER A 283 -10.92 -27.72 6.67
CA SER A 283 -9.47 -27.91 6.62
C SER A 283 -9.08 -28.62 5.33
N ILE A 284 -8.07 -28.09 4.63
CA ILE A 284 -7.41 -28.79 3.54
C ILE A 284 -6.19 -29.48 4.14
N PRO A 285 -6.09 -30.82 4.08
CA PRO A 285 -4.87 -31.51 4.47
C PRO A 285 -3.71 -30.96 3.66
N SER A 286 -2.66 -30.47 4.34
CA SER A 286 -1.42 -30.08 3.67
C SER A 286 -0.94 -31.23 2.79
N PRO A 287 -0.59 -31.02 1.51
CA PRO A 287 0.01 -32.08 0.72
C PRO A 287 1.29 -32.51 1.44
N VAL A 288 1.28 -33.73 1.98
CA VAL A 288 2.49 -34.37 2.49
C VAL A 288 3.48 -34.35 1.34
N ARG A 289 4.58 -33.60 1.49
CA ARG A 289 5.71 -33.72 0.56
C ARG A 289 6.13 -35.18 0.62
N HIS A 290 5.78 -35.98 -0.38
CA HIS A 290 6.42 -37.28 -0.56
C HIS A 290 7.90 -36.99 -0.78
N GLY A 291 8.68 -37.33 0.24
CA GLY A 291 10.13 -37.25 0.23
C GLY A 291 10.65 -37.96 -1.01
N SER A 292 11.61 -37.31 -1.65
CA SER A 292 12.41 -37.86 -2.73
C SER A 292 12.77 -39.30 -2.42
N ALA A 293 12.37 -40.21 -3.30
CA ALA A 293 12.82 -41.59 -3.27
C ALA A 293 14.34 -41.61 -3.29
N GLU A 294 14.90 -42.25 -2.26
CA GLU A 294 16.24 -42.81 -2.25
C GLU A 294 16.38 -43.74 -3.46
N ASN A 295 17.18 -43.35 -4.45
CA ASN A 295 17.90 -44.30 -5.30
C ASN A 295 19.36 -44.14 -4.86
N GLY A 296 19.89 -44.97 -3.97
CA GLY A 296 19.94 -46.42 -4.14
C GLY A 296 21.19 -46.72 -4.95
N ALA A 297 22.34 -46.61 -4.29
CA ALA A 297 23.60 -47.12 -4.80
C ALA A 297 23.47 -48.63 -5.03
N THR A 298 23.67 -49.08 -6.25
CA THR A 298 23.90 -50.49 -6.57
C THR A 298 25.39 -50.81 -6.41
N PRO A 299 25.77 -51.80 -5.58
CA PRO A 299 27.06 -52.44 -5.68
C PRO A 299 26.95 -53.65 -6.62
N GLU A 300 27.85 -53.74 -7.59
CA GLU A 300 28.44 -54.98 -8.13
C GLU A 300 29.66 -54.63 -8.98
#